data_AF-A0A5C8TVQ9-F1
#
_entry.id   AF-A0A5C8TVQ9-F1
#
_cell.length_a   1.000
_cell.length_b   1.000
_cell.length_c   1.000
_cell.angle_alpha   90.00
_cell.angle_beta   90.00
_cell.angle_gamma   90.00
#
_symmetry.space_group_name_H-M   'P 1'
#
loop_
_entity.id
_entity.type
_entity.pdbx_description
1 polymer ?
#
loop_
_entity_poly.entity_id
_entity_poly.type
_entity_poly.pdbx_seq_one_letter_code
_entity_poly.pdbx_strand_id
1 'polypeptide(L)'
;MNNVSRFFRAAWKLLVGENIPVWLSLILMALGAYATYQLAPSINEKFQIQAAKREFLVDNMKSFADSTKDLIDVISKAINEKDQQKYNQQIADANRLIAKLQFSSVQLMYVIPEYSNSVVSFQKSVEDLQNRITLYRPQEYTGDILQELKLTSKKSLEIYSILMKKAGIGI
;
A
#
# COMPACT_ATOMS: atom_id res chain seq x y z
N MET A 1 45.93 -12.25 -10.62
CA MET A 1 45.17 -13.49 -10.95
C MET A 1 45.49 -14.56 -9.90
N ASN A 2 45.18 -14.29 -8.63
CA ASN A 2 43.95 -14.65 -7.88
C ASN A 2 43.97 -16.09 -7.33
N ASN A 3 44.69 -16.26 -6.21
CA ASN A 3 44.71 -17.45 -5.36
C ASN A 3 43.30 -17.95 -4.97
N VAL A 4 42.32 -17.04 -4.90
CA VAL A 4 40.90 -17.33 -4.67
C VAL A 4 40.33 -18.29 -5.72
N SER A 5 40.70 -18.12 -6.99
CA SER A 5 40.20 -18.96 -8.10
C SER A 5 40.78 -20.38 -8.10
N ARG A 6 42.00 -20.56 -7.57
CA ARG A 6 42.62 -21.88 -7.41
C ARG A 6 42.02 -22.62 -6.21
N PHE A 7 41.77 -21.91 -5.11
CA PHE A 7 41.10 -22.46 -3.93
C PHE A 7 39.67 -22.94 -4.26
N PHE A 8 38.88 -22.13 -4.96
CA PHE A 8 37.52 -22.51 -5.39
C PHE A 8 37.51 -23.75 -6.29
N ARG A 9 38.45 -23.86 -7.25
CA ARG A 9 38.54 -25.05 -8.12
C ARG A 9 38.96 -26.31 -7.36
N ALA A 10 39.88 -26.19 -6.41
CA ALA A 10 40.31 -27.31 -5.58
C ALA A 10 39.19 -27.77 -4.64
N ALA A 11 38.49 -26.83 -3.99
CA ALA A 11 37.33 -27.11 -3.15
C ALA A 11 36.18 -27.75 -3.95
N TRP A 12 35.89 -27.26 -5.15
CA TRP A 12 34.88 -27.83 -6.04
C TRP A 12 35.20 -29.27 -6.44
N LYS A 13 36.46 -29.56 -6.79
CA LYS A 13 36.89 -30.91 -7.16
C LYS A 13 36.84 -31.90 -5.99
N LEU A 14 36.99 -31.41 -4.77
CA LEU A 14 36.93 -32.20 -3.53
C LEU A 14 35.49 -32.43 -3.05
N LEU A 15 34.57 -31.48 -3.33
CA LEU A 15 33.14 -31.58 -3.01
C LEU A 15 32.34 -32.40 -4.03
N VAL A 16 32.77 -32.46 -5.29
CA VAL A 16 32.05 -33.15 -6.39
C VAL A 16 32.69 -34.52 -6.72
N GLY A 17 33.78 -34.90 -6.04
CA GLY A 17 34.39 -36.22 -6.19
C GLY A 17 33.59 -37.33 -5.50
N GLU A 18 33.63 -38.54 -6.05
CA GLU A 18 32.83 -39.69 -5.60
C GLU A 18 33.15 -40.19 -4.17
N ASN A 19 34.25 -39.74 -3.56
CA ASN A 19 34.71 -40.16 -2.22
C ASN A 19 34.82 -38.95 -1.27
N ILE A 20 33.70 -38.46 -0.75
CA ILE A 20 33.70 -37.45 0.32
C ILE A 20 33.99 -38.14 1.67
N PRO A 21 35.04 -37.75 2.40
CA PRO A 21 35.34 -38.33 3.70
C PRO A 21 34.22 -38.06 4.72
N VAL A 22 33.86 -39.06 5.54
CA VAL A 22 32.77 -38.96 6.54
C VAL A 22 32.96 -37.79 7.53
N TRP A 23 34.20 -37.52 7.94
CA TRP A 23 34.51 -36.39 8.82
C TRP A 23 34.24 -35.03 8.16
N LEU A 24 34.45 -34.93 6.84
CA LEU A 24 34.19 -33.69 6.10
C LEU A 24 32.69 -33.46 5.96
N SER A 25 31.90 -34.52 5.71
CA SER A 25 30.44 -34.42 5.73
C SER A 25 29.90 -34.01 7.10
N LEU A 26 30.49 -34.51 8.20
CA LEU A 26 30.14 -34.12 9.56
C LEU A 26 30.42 -32.64 9.83
N ILE A 27 31.59 -32.14 9.39
CA ILE A 27 31.93 -30.72 9.53
C ILE A 27 31.02 -29.84 8.66
N LEU A 28 30.74 -30.24 7.42
CA LEU A 28 29.82 -29.50 6.53
C LEU A 28 28.40 -29.48 7.09
N MET A 29 27.94 -30.57 7.69
CA MET A 29 26.62 -30.64 8.33
C MET A 29 26.57 -29.75 9.57
N ALA A 30 27.61 -29.74 10.42
CA ALA A 30 27.70 -28.87 11.58
C ALA A 30 27.79 -27.39 11.20
N LEU A 31 28.60 -27.05 10.18
CA LEU A 31 28.69 -25.70 9.64
C LEU A 31 27.39 -25.25 8.97
N GLY A 32 26.72 -26.15 8.24
CA GLY A 32 25.41 -25.90 7.66
C GLY A 32 24.37 -25.63 8.73
N ALA A 33 24.29 -26.47 9.76
CA ALA A 33 23.38 -26.28 10.90
C ALA A 33 23.66 -24.96 11.63
N TYR A 34 24.92 -24.62 11.89
CA TYR A 34 25.31 -23.37 12.52
C TYR A 34 24.97 -22.14 11.65
N ALA A 35 25.27 -22.22 10.35
CA ALA A 35 24.94 -21.16 9.39
C ALA A 35 23.42 -20.98 9.28
N THR A 36 22.64 -22.05 9.21
CA THR A 36 21.18 -21.99 9.21
C THR A 36 20.66 -21.42 10.52
N TYR A 37 21.20 -21.82 11.67
CA TYR A 37 20.77 -21.30 12.98
C TYR A 37 20.96 -19.78 13.11
N GLN A 38 22.04 -19.24 12.52
CA GLN A 38 22.31 -17.79 12.52
C GLN A 38 21.55 -17.04 11.42
N LEU A 39 21.47 -17.60 10.21
CA LEU A 39 20.88 -16.91 9.06
C LEU A 39 19.35 -17.00 9.04
N ALA A 40 18.78 -18.16 9.41
CA ALA A 40 17.34 -18.38 9.40
C ALA A 40 16.56 -17.35 10.23
N PRO A 41 16.92 -16.99 11.48
CA PRO A 41 16.16 -15.98 12.23
C PRO A 41 16.17 -14.62 11.54
N SER A 42 17.33 -14.16 11.06
CA SER A 42 17.45 -12.86 10.39
C SER A 42 16.68 -12.77 9.06
N ILE A 43 16.58 -13.89 8.34
CA ILE A 43 15.84 -13.98 7.09
C ILE A 43 14.33 -14.08 7.37
N ASN A 44 13.95 -14.88 8.37
CA ASN A 44 12.56 -15.05 8.79
C ASN A 44 11.95 -13.74 9.30
N GLU A 45 12.67 -12.97 10.14
CA GLU A 45 12.22 -11.66 10.60
C GLU A 45 11.97 -10.69 9.44
N LYS A 46 12.87 -10.66 8.46
CA LYS A 46 12.70 -9.82 7.26
C LYS A 46 11.49 -10.23 6.44
N PHE A 47 11.24 -11.53 6.28
CA PHE A 47 10.05 -12.02 5.60
C PHE A 47 8.77 -11.69 6.37
N GLN A 48 8.76 -11.82 7.70
CA GLN A 48 7.61 -11.44 8.51
C GLN A 48 7.33 -9.94 8.44
N ILE A 49 8.36 -9.08 8.51
CA ILE A 49 8.20 -7.63 8.37
C ILE A 49 7.67 -7.27 6.98
N GLN A 50 8.17 -7.93 5.92
CA GLN A 50 7.67 -7.70 4.56
C GLN A 50 6.23 -8.21 4.38
N ALA A 51 5.90 -9.37 4.94
CA ALA A 51 4.55 -9.92 4.92
C ALA A 51 3.57 -9.00 5.66
N ALA A 52 3.92 -8.57 6.88
CA ALA A 52 3.12 -7.63 7.67
C ALA A 52 2.96 -6.28 6.95
N LYS A 53 4.01 -5.75 6.32
CA LYS A 53 3.91 -4.54 5.49
C LYS A 53 2.99 -4.71 4.30
N ARG A 54 3.05 -5.87 3.63
CA ARG A 54 2.21 -6.18 2.47
C ARG A 54 0.74 -6.36 2.87
N GLU A 55 0.48 -7.08 3.94
CA GLU A 55 -0.86 -7.25 4.50
C GLU A 55 -1.45 -5.90 4.92
N PHE A 56 -0.67 -5.10 5.67
CA PHE A 56 -1.05 -3.75 6.01
C PHE A 56 -1.33 -2.89 4.78
N LEU A 57 -0.50 -2.97 3.73
CA LEU A 57 -0.72 -2.26 2.46
C LEU A 57 -2.02 -2.69 1.79
N VAL A 58 -2.31 -3.99 1.74
CA VAL A 58 -3.51 -4.55 1.10
C VAL A 58 -4.78 -4.14 1.86
N ASP A 59 -4.76 -4.21 3.20
CA ASP A 59 -5.90 -3.82 4.03
C ASP A 59 -6.17 -2.31 3.96
N ASN A 60 -5.12 -1.49 3.99
CA ASN A 60 -5.25 -0.05 3.80
C ASN A 60 -5.75 0.28 2.39
N MET A 61 -5.26 -0.42 1.36
CA MET A 61 -5.70 -0.25 -0.02
C MET A 61 -7.18 -0.58 -0.18
N LYS A 62 -7.64 -1.70 0.38
CA LYS A 62 -9.05 -2.09 0.36
C LYS A 62 -9.92 -1.07 1.10
N SER A 63 -9.54 -0.71 2.32
CA SER A 63 -10.26 0.29 3.13
C SER A 63 -10.33 1.65 2.44
N PHE A 64 -9.25 2.07 1.78
CA PHE A 64 -9.17 3.32 1.03
C PHE A 64 -10.07 3.31 -0.21
N ALA A 65 -10.05 2.21 -0.98
CA ALA A 65 -10.89 2.03 -2.16
C ALA A 65 -12.38 1.99 -1.79
N ASP A 66 -12.74 1.21 -0.78
CA ASP A 66 -14.13 1.10 -0.29
C ASP A 66 -14.62 2.46 0.22
N SER A 67 -13.82 3.17 1.03
CA SER A 67 -14.21 4.49 1.57
C SER A 67 -14.35 5.55 0.47
N THR A 68 -13.53 5.47 -0.58
CA THR A 68 -13.66 6.36 -1.75
C THR A 68 -14.94 6.07 -2.53
N LYS A 69 -15.25 4.79 -2.75
CA LYS A 69 -16.48 4.37 -3.43
C LYS A 69 -17.72 4.80 -2.66
N ASP A 70 -17.72 4.58 -1.34
CA ASP A 70 -18.82 4.99 -0.46
C ASP A 70 -18.99 6.51 -0.49
N LEU A 71 -17.89 7.28 -0.49
CA LEU A 71 -17.95 8.74 -0.59
C LEU A 71 -18.62 9.18 -1.89
N ILE A 72 -18.26 8.56 -3.02
CA ILE A 72 -18.85 8.84 -4.33
C ILE A 72 -20.35 8.54 -4.35
N ASP A 73 -20.76 7.40 -3.80
CA ASP A 73 -22.16 7.00 -3.73
C ASP A 73 -22.98 7.96 -2.84
N VAL A 74 -22.46 8.30 -1.66
CA VAL A 74 -23.13 9.23 -0.73
C VAL A 74 -23.25 10.63 -1.34
N ILE A 75 -22.19 11.17 -1.96
CA ILE A 75 -22.26 12.50 -2.60
C ILE A 75 -23.19 12.47 -3.80
N SER A 76 -23.17 11.42 -4.61
CA SER A 76 -24.08 11.28 -5.77
C SER A 76 -25.54 11.21 -5.34
N LYS A 77 -25.83 10.60 -4.18
CA LYS A 77 -27.17 10.62 -3.57
C LYS A 77 -27.51 12.01 -3.04
N ALA A 78 -26.59 12.65 -2.33
CA ALA A 78 -26.78 13.98 -1.74
C ALA A 78 -27.11 15.05 -2.77
N ILE A 79 -26.37 15.14 -3.87
CA ILE A 79 -26.60 16.17 -4.90
C ILE A 79 -27.96 16.02 -5.63
N ASN A 80 -28.57 14.84 -5.58
CA ASN A 80 -29.88 14.56 -6.18
C ASN A 80 -31.03 14.70 -5.18
N GLU A 81 -30.73 14.87 -3.89
CA GLU A 81 -31.72 15.02 -2.84
C GLU A 81 -32.30 16.44 -2.85
N LYS A 82 -33.63 16.52 -2.76
CA LYS A 82 -34.38 17.79 -2.77
C LYS A 82 -34.74 18.24 -1.36
N ASP A 83 -34.76 17.30 -0.41
CA ASP A 83 -35.05 17.54 0.99
C ASP A 83 -33.78 17.98 1.74
N GLN A 84 -33.82 19.18 2.32
CA GLN A 84 -32.68 19.75 3.06
C GLN A 84 -32.26 18.90 4.28
N GLN A 85 -33.20 18.27 4.99
CA GLN A 85 -32.87 17.45 6.16
C GLN A 85 -32.14 16.18 5.75
N LYS A 86 -32.61 15.51 4.70
CA LYS A 86 -31.95 14.32 4.14
C LYS A 86 -30.59 14.67 3.52
N TYR A 87 -30.50 15.78 2.82
CA TYR A 87 -29.24 16.32 2.31
C TYR A 87 -28.23 16.52 3.45
N ASN A 88 -28.63 17.21 4.52
CA ASN A 88 -27.75 17.47 5.66
C ASN A 88 -27.26 16.18 6.33
N GLN A 89 -28.11 15.14 6.42
CA GLN A 89 -27.71 13.83 6.92
C GLN A 89 -26.67 13.16 6.01
N GLN A 90 -26.91 13.15 4.70
CA GLN A 90 -25.98 12.56 3.73
C GLN A 90 -24.64 13.33 3.68
N ILE A 91 -24.65 14.65 3.87
CA ILE A 91 -23.41 15.44 4.00
C ILE A 91 -22.67 15.13 5.30
N ALA A 92 -23.37 14.85 6.41
CA ALA A 92 -22.71 14.39 7.63
C ALA A 92 -22.00 13.05 7.43
N ASP A 93 -22.63 12.12 6.71
CA ASP A 93 -22.00 10.84 6.34
C ASP A 93 -20.82 11.05 5.39
N ALA A 94 -20.95 11.93 4.40
CA ALA A 94 -19.85 12.29 3.50
C ALA A 94 -18.67 12.90 4.25
N ASN A 95 -18.91 13.79 5.21
CA ASN A 95 -17.87 14.41 6.05
C ASN A 95 -17.13 13.36 6.88
N ARG A 96 -17.84 12.36 7.42
CA ARG A 96 -17.20 11.25 8.14
C ARG A 96 -16.28 10.44 7.22
N LEU A 97 -16.72 10.17 5.99
CA LEU A 97 -15.92 9.45 4.98
C LEU A 97 -14.72 10.27 4.51
N ILE A 98 -14.89 11.57 4.31
CA ILE A 98 -13.81 12.53 4.02
C ILE A 98 -12.74 12.50 5.12
N ALA A 99 -13.15 12.60 6.39
CA ALA A 99 -12.21 12.56 7.51
C ALA A 99 -11.45 11.22 7.57
N LYS A 100 -12.14 10.10 7.31
CA LYS A 100 -11.53 8.78 7.22
C LYS A 100 -10.49 8.70 6.09
N LEU A 101 -10.79 9.25 4.91
CA LEU A 101 -9.88 9.29 3.76
C LEU A 101 -8.68 10.21 4.02
N GLN A 102 -8.89 11.37 4.66
CA GLN A 102 -7.81 12.28 5.05
C GLN A 102 -6.85 11.60 6.03
N PHE A 103 -7.39 10.91 7.06
CA PHE A 103 -6.58 10.15 8.01
C PHE A 103 -5.82 9.01 7.33
N SER A 104 -6.50 8.22 6.49
CA SER A 104 -5.85 7.15 5.72
C SER A 104 -4.74 7.69 4.83
N SER A 105 -4.94 8.86 4.19
CA SER A 105 -3.91 9.52 3.39
C SER A 105 -2.68 9.90 4.22
N VAL A 106 -2.87 10.37 5.46
CA VAL A 106 -1.72 10.61 6.37
C VAL A 106 -0.95 9.32 6.65
N GLN A 107 -1.65 8.21 6.89
CA GLN A 107 -1.00 6.92 7.08
C GLN A 107 -0.22 6.49 5.83
N LEU A 108 -0.77 6.71 4.64
CA LEU A 108 -0.11 6.41 3.38
C LEU A 108 1.20 7.21 3.22
N MET A 109 1.27 8.46 3.68
CA MET A 109 2.53 9.23 3.62
C MET A 109 3.68 8.59 4.41
N TYR A 110 3.39 7.80 5.45
CA TYR A 110 4.41 7.05 6.19
C TYR A 110 4.81 5.75 5.48
N VAL A 111 3.89 5.13 4.74
CA VAL A 111 4.10 3.82 4.10
C VAL A 111 4.74 3.96 2.72
N ILE A 112 4.37 4.99 1.97
CA ILE A 112 4.84 5.29 0.61
C ILE A 112 5.36 6.74 0.51
N PRO A 113 6.38 7.11 1.32
CA PRO A 113 6.88 8.50 1.39
C PRO A 113 7.36 9.04 0.04
N GLU A 114 7.87 8.18 -0.84
CA GLU A 114 8.32 8.53 -2.18
C GLU A 114 7.17 9.03 -3.11
N TYR A 115 5.92 8.76 -2.75
CA TYR A 115 4.72 9.20 -3.47
C TYR A 115 3.91 10.26 -2.70
N SER A 116 4.53 10.91 -1.71
CA SER A 116 3.92 11.97 -0.88
C SER A 116 3.21 13.05 -1.72
N ASN A 117 3.77 13.47 -2.85
CA ASN A 117 3.15 14.45 -3.74
C ASN A 117 1.76 14.01 -4.26
N SER A 118 1.60 12.75 -4.65
CA SER A 118 0.32 12.20 -5.10
C SER A 118 -0.68 12.12 -3.95
N VAL A 119 -0.22 11.77 -2.75
CA VAL A 119 -1.05 11.72 -1.54
C VAL A 119 -1.52 13.12 -1.12
N VAL A 120 -0.64 14.12 -1.13
CA VAL A 120 -1.01 15.52 -0.85
C VAL A 120 -1.97 16.05 -1.93
N SER A 121 -1.75 15.71 -3.20
CA SER A 121 -2.65 16.10 -4.28
C SER A 121 -4.06 15.53 -4.09
N PHE A 122 -4.18 14.28 -3.63
CA PHE A 122 -5.46 13.67 -3.26
C PHE A 122 -6.10 14.35 -2.05
N GLN A 123 -5.33 14.62 -0.99
CA GLN A 123 -5.84 15.33 0.20
C GLN A 123 -6.43 16.69 -0.18
N LYS A 124 -5.75 17.45 -1.05
CA LYS A 124 -6.27 18.72 -1.56
C LYS A 124 -7.59 18.55 -2.32
N SER A 125 -7.71 17.55 -3.20
CA SER A 125 -9.00 17.33 -3.89
C SER A 125 -10.14 16.94 -2.95
N VAL A 126 -9.83 16.19 -1.89
CA VAL A 126 -10.82 15.81 -0.87
C VAL A 126 -11.26 17.04 -0.07
N GLU A 127 -10.33 17.94 0.25
CA GLU A 127 -10.61 19.23 0.90
C GLU A 127 -11.43 20.16 -0.01
N ASP A 128 -11.06 20.28 -1.28
CA ASP A 128 -11.81 21.06 -2.27
C ASP A 128 -13.24 20.51 -2.44
N LEU A 129 -13.40 19.18 -2.49
CA LEU A 129 -14.69 18.52 -2.53
C LEU A 129 -15.52 18.83 -1.27
N GLN A 130 -14.91 18.76 -0.08
CA GLN A 130 -15.55 19.10 1.18
C GLN A 130 -16.04 20.55 1.21
N ASN A 131 -15.22 21.48 0.74
CA ASN A 131 -15.57 22.89 0.65
C ASN A 131 -16.78 23.10 -0.29
N ARG A 132 -16.78 22.44 -1.46
CA ARG A 132 -17.88 22.53 -2.43
C ARG A 132 -19.19 21.95 -1.89
N ILE A 133 -19.17 20.78 -1.26
CA ILE A 133 -20.40 20.18 -0.69
C ILE A 133 -20.94 20.96 0.50
N THR A 134 -20.07 21.62 1.27
CA THR A 134 -20.48 22.44 2.42
C THR A 134 -21.15 23.73 1.97
N LEU A 135 -20.68 24.32 0.87
CA LEU A 135 -21.23 25.55 0.30
C LEU A 135 -22.47 25.31 -0.58
N TYR A 136 -22.70 24.08 -1.02
CA TYR A 136 -23.81 23.71 -1.89
C TYR A 136 -25.16 23.80 -1.17
N ARG A 137 -26.14 24.42 -1.84
CA ARG A 137 -27.54 24.31 -1.45
C ARG A 137 -28.30 23.37 -2.39
N PRO A 138 -29.19 22.51 -1.87
CA PRO A 138 -30.05 21.67 -2.70
C PRO A 138 -30.74 22.51 -3.78
N GLN A 139 -30.77 21.98 -5.01
CA GLN A 139 -31.32 22.61 -6.23
C GLN A 139 -30.41 23.65 -6.92
N GLU A 140 -29.20 23.91 -6.41
CA GLU A 140 -28.18 24.67 -7.13
C GLU A 140 -27.43 23.79 -8.17
N TYR A 141 -26.61 24.43 -9.00
CA TYR A 141 -25.81 23.77 -10.02
C TYR A 141 -24.83 22.74 -9.41
N THR A 142 -24.96 21.48 -9.83
CA THR A 142 -24.18 20.34 -9.31
C THR A 142 -22.91 20.03 -10.12
N GLY A 143 -22.73 20.68 -11.27
CA GLY A 143 -21.66 20.33 -12.21
C GLY A 143 -20.26 20.45 -11.61
N ASP A 144 -20.05 21.47 -10.77
CA ASP A 144 -18.76 21.69 -10.11
C ASP A 144 -18.43 20.60 -9.08
N ILE A 145 -19.44 20.12 -8.34
CA ILE A 145 -19.28 19.02 -7.36
C ILE A 145 -18.98 17.72 -8.09
N LEU A 146 -19.70 17.45 -9.19
CA LEU A 146 -19.48 16.26 -10.00
C LEU A 146 -18.09 16.25 -10.65
N GLN A 147 -17.62 17.41 -11.12
CA GLN A 147 -16.28 17.56 -11.66
C GLN A 147 -15.20 17.30 -10.60
N GLU A 148 -15.37 17.87 -9.40
CA GLU A 148 -14.45 17.66 -8.28
C GLU A 148 -14.47 16.22 -7.78
N LEU A 149 -15.65 15.58 -7.76
CA LEU A 149 -15.81 14.18 -7.41
C LEU A 149 -15.09 13.27 -8.40
N LYS A 150 -15.18 13.58 -9.70
CA LYS A 150 -14.44 12.87 -10.76
C LYS A 150 -12.93 13.06 -10.61
N LEU A 151 -12.47 14.27 -10.28
CA LEU A 151 -11.05 14.54 -10.04
C LEU A 151 -10.54 13.76 -8.83
N THR A 152 -11.29 13.78 -7.73
CA THR A 152 -11.00 13.01 -6.51
C THR A 152 -10.93 11.52 -6.79
N SER A 153 -11.88 10.98 -7.56
CA SER A 153 -11.88 9.59 -8.00
C SER A 153 -10.69 9.24 -8.90
N LYS A 154 -10.22 10.16 -9.73
CA LYS A 154 -9.03 9.93 -10.56
C LYS A 154 -7.76 9.86 -9.69
N LYS A 155 -7.63 10.77 -8.73
CA LYS A 155 -6.49 10.83 -7.80
C LYS A 155 -6.48 9.64 -6.83
N SER A 156 -7.64 9.15 -6.39
CA SER A 156 -7.71 7.93 -5.59
C SER A 156 -7.26 6.70 -6.37
N LEU A 157 -7.62 6.59 -7.66
CA LEU A 157 -7.14 5.52 -8.54
C LEU A 157 -5.62 5.58 -8.76
N GLU A 158 -5.05 6.79 -8.84
CA GLU A 158 -3.59 6.96 -8.89
C GLU A 158 -2.93 6.38 -7.64
N ILE A 159 -3.41 6.74 -6.45
CA ILE A 159 -2.95 6.18 -5.17
C ILE A 159 -3.11 4.66 -5.14
N TYR A 160 -4.25 4.15 -5.59
CA TYR A 160 -4.48 2.71 -5.67
C TYR A 160 -3.44 2.02 -6.56
N SER A 161 -3.13 2.59 -7.72
CA SER A 161 -2.12 2.05 -8.64
C SER A 161 -0.72 2.04 -8.03
N ILE A 162 -0.39 3.05 -7.23
CA ILE A 162 0.88 3.15 -6.51
C ILE A 162 0.97 2.06 -5.44
N LEU A 163 -0.11 1.85 -4.67
CA LEU A 163 -0.16 0.82 -3.64
C LEU A 163 -0.07 -0.59 -4.23
N MET A 164 -0.76 -0.82 -5.35
CA MET A 164 -0.67 -2.07 -6.12
C MET A 164 0.76 -2.37 -6.57
N LYS A 165 1.44 -1.39 -7.18
CA LYS A 165 2.86 -1.51 -7.55
C LYS A 165 3.74 -1.79 -6.34
N LYS A 166 3.55 -1.08 -5.23
CA LYS A 166 4.34 -1.26 -4.01
C LYS A 166 4.12 -2.63 -3.36
N ALA A 167 2.91 -3.16 -3.43
CA ALA A 167 2.56 -4.49 -2.93
C ALA A 167 3.03 -5.63 -3.83
N GLY A 168 3.59 -5.32 -5.01
CA GLY A 168 3.97 -6.31 -6.03
C GLY A 168 2.76 -6.98 -6.68
N ILE A 169 1.59 -6.33 -6.63
CA ILE A 169 0.33 -6.83 -7.19
C ILE A 169 0.02 -5.94 -8.39
N GLY A 170 0.58 -6.24 -9.55
CA GLY A 170 0.38 -5.47 -10.79
C GLY A 170 1.65 -5.41 -11.63
N ILE A 171 1.54 -5.86 -12.87
CA ILE A 171 2.56 -5.79 -13.92
C ILE A 171 2.61 -4.36 -14.46
#